data_AF-A0A521YKU3-F1
#
_entry.id   AF-A0A521YKU3-F1
#
_cell.length_a   1.000
_cell.length_b   1.000
_cell.length_c   1.000
_cell.angle_alpha   90.00
_cell.angle_beta   90.00
_cell.angle_gamma   90.00
#
_symmetry.space_group_name_H-M   'P 1'
#
loop_
_entity.id
_entity.type
_entity.pdbx_description
1 polymer ?
#
loop_
_entity_poly.entity_id
_entity_poly.type
_entity_poly.pdbx_seq_one_letter_code
_entity_poly.pdbx_strand_id
1 'polypeptide(L)'
;MPASPDAQYPLLLTTGRVLVHWHAGEMTRRSAALALCPGPEVEIHPSDARRIGLADGDGNGAELRLVSRRGELRARAWVTERVPEGVVFGNFHFPAEGNVNNLTLLAVDPVAKIPEYKVCAVRAEALPA
;
A
#
# COMPACT_ATOMS: atom_id res chain seq x y z
N MET A 1 -2.15 20.70 -0.88
CA MET A 1 -1.13 20.02 -0.05
C MET A 1 -0.52 18.90 -0.89
N PRO A 2 0.80 18.63 -0.81
CA PRO A 2 1.43 17.56 -1.60
C PRO A 2 0.90 16.14 -1.28
N ALA A 3 0.15 15.98 -0.17
CA ALA A 3 -0.53 14.73 0.20
C ALA A 3 -1.95 14.58 -0.38
N SER A 4 -2.52 15.63 -0.99
CA SER A 4 -3.88 15.60 -1.55
C SER A 4 -3.91 14.86 -2.90
N PRO A 5 -4.97 14.06 -3.15
CA PRO A 5 -5.19 13.46 -4.46
C PRO A 5 -5.35 14.51 -5.55
N ASP A 6 -4.91 14.15 -6.75
CA ASP A 6 -5.11 14.92 -7.98
C ASP A 6 -5.33 14.00 -9.17
N ALA A 7 -5.41 14.55 -10.38
CA ALA A 7 -5.63 13.76 -11.59
C ALA A 7 -4.51 12.74 -11.88
N GLN A 8 -3.28 12.97 -11.41
CA GLN A 8 -2.15 12.07 -11.62
C GLN A 8 -2.07 10.98 -10.54
N TYR A 9 -2.50 11.32 -9.31
CA TYR A 9 -2.49 10.47 -8.11
C TYR A 9 -3.89 10.48 -7.45
N PRO A 10 -4.88 9.77 -8.02
CA PRO A 10 -6.28 9.92 -7.63
C PRO A 10 -6.67 9.18 -6.35
N LEU A 11 -5.83 8.28 -5.82
CA LEU A 11 -6.13 7.46 -4.65
C LEU A 11 -5.46 8.00 -3.39
N LEU A 12 -6.07 7.76 -2.23
CA LEU A 12 -5.49 7.99 -0.91
C LEU A 12 -4.90 6.71 -0.34
N LEU A 13 -3.60 6.71 -0.06
CA LEU A 13 -2.93 5.67 0.69
C LEU A 13 -2.98 5.96 2.18
N THR A 14 -3.40 4.96 2.95
CA THR A 14 -3.15 4.86 4.39
C THR A 14 -2.27 3.65 4.69
N THR A 15 -1.54 3.71 5.80
CA THR A 15 -0.64 2.63 6.21
C THR A 15 -1.11 1.96 7.48
N GLY A 16 -0.74 0.70 7.70
CA GLY A 16 -1.01 0.06 8.98
C GLY A 16 -0.28 -1.25 9.20
N ARG A 17 -0.83 -2.03 10.13
CA ARG A 17 -0.26 -3.30 10.59
C ARG A 17 -1.20 -4.45 10.26
N VAL A 18 -0.62 -5.63 10.07
CA VAL A 18 -1.35 -6.89 10.06
C VAL A 18 -1.05 -7.67 11.34
N LEU A 19 -1.93 -8.59 11.70
CA LEU A 19 -1.85 -9.35 12.96
C LEU A 19 -0.51 -10.09 13.14
N VAL A 20 0.02 -10.66 12.06
CA VAL A 20 1.16 -11.60 12.11
C VAL A 20 2.53 -10.93 12.07
N HIS A 21 2.60 -9.60 11.89
CA HIS A 21 3.87 -8.91 11.75
C HIS A 21 4.04 -7.74 12.71
N TRP A 22 5.27 -7.61 13.21
CA TRP A 22 5.64 -6.58 14.16
C TRP A 22 6.58 -5.55 13.52
N HIS A 23 6.16 -4.29 13.53
CA HIS A 23 6.91 -3.16 12.95
C HIS A 23 7.57 -3.46 11.60
N ALA A 24 8.88 -3.27 11.47
CA ALA A 24 9.62 -3.50 10.24
C ALA A 24 9.78 -4.99 9.88
N GLY A 25 9.11 -5.91 10.60
CA GLY A 25 9.05 -7.34 10.31
C GLY A 25 10.34 -8.13 10.56
N GLU A 26 11.38 -7.50 11.13
CA GLU A 26 12.71 -8.09 11.29
C GLU A 26 12.71 -9.40 12.09
N MET A 27 11.88 -9.46 13.13
CA MET A 27 11.70 -10.66 13.94
C MET A 27 10.67 -11.60 13.30
N THR A 28 9.50 -11.07 12.93
CA THR A 28 8.33 -11.89 12.58
C THR A 28 8.43 -12.56 11.21
N ARG A 29 9.14 -11.96 10.24
CA ARG A 29 9.35 -12.60 8.92
C ARG A 29 10.27 -13.83 8.99
N ARG A 30 11.05 -13.98 10.07
CA ARG A 30 11.94 -15.13 10.30
C ARG A 30 11.23 -16.31 10.99
N SER A 31 9.96 -16.14 11.38
CA SER A 31 9.17 -17.17 12.04
C SER A 31 8.26 -17.86 11.05
N ALA A 32 8.47 -19.17 10.83
CA ALA A 32 7.59 -19.98 9.98
C ALA A 32 6.13 -20.02 10.50
N ALA A 33 5.94 -19.92 11.81
CA ALA A 33 4.61 -19.88 12.43
C ALA A 33 3.81 -18.61 12.09
N LEU A 34 4.45 -17.57 11.55
CA LEU A 34 3.84 -16.27 11.22
C LEU A 34 3.76 -16.01 9.71
N ALA A 35 3.89 -17.04 8.88
CA ALA A 35 3.95 -16.94 7.42
C ALA A 35 2.59 -16.67 6.71
N LEU A 36 1.53 -16.30 7.45
CA LEU A 36 0.19 -16.06 6.89
C LEU A 36 0.10 -14.82 5.98
N CYS A 37 1.06 -13.89 6.09
CA CYS A 37 1.23 -12.78 5.16
C CYS A 37 2.65 -12.91 4.57
N PRO A 38 2.84 -13.65 3.47
CA PRO A 38 4.19 -14.00 3.00
C PRO A 38 4.89 -12.87 2.23
N GLY A 39 4.20 -11.76 1.95
CA GLY A 39 4.76 -10.65 1.16
C GLY A 39 3.95 -9.37 1.28
N PRO A 40 4.44 -8.26 0.71
CA PRO A 40 3.73 -6.99 0.68
C PRO A 40 2.39 -7.15 -0.03
N GLU A 41 1.34 -6.62 0.59
CA GLU A 41 -0.02 -6.72 0.11
C GLU A 41 -0.71 -5.37 0.30
N VAL A 42 -1.50 -4.98 -0.71
CA VAL A 42 -2.25 -3.72 -0.74
C VAL A 42 -3.74 -4.03 -0.83
N GLU A 43 -4.51 -3.56 0.14
CA GLU A 43 -5.96 -3.62 0.09
C GLU A 43 -6.49 -2.54 -0.86
N ILE A 44 -7.35 -2.92 -1.80
CA ILE A 44 -7.97 -2.03 -2.79
C ILE A 44 -9.45 -2.33 -2.94
N HIS A 45 -10.28 -1.30 -3.07
CA HIS A 45 -11.72 -1.46 -3.26
C HIS A 45 -12.04 -2.09 -4.63
N PRO A 46 -13.08 -2.94 -4.78
CA PRO A 46 -13.42 -3.57 -6.07
C PRO A 46 -13.66 -2.57 -7.21
N SER A 47 -14.24 -1.40 -6.94
CA SER A 47 -14.42 -0.36 -7.98
C SER A 47 -13.10 0.19 -8.50
N ASP A 48 -12.12 0.39 -7.63
CA ASP A 48 -10.80 0.91 -8.02
C ASP A 48 -9.97 -0.17 -8.72
N ALA A 49 -10.06 -1.40 -8.24
CA ALA A 49 -9.45 -2.57 -8.90
C ALA A 49 -9.97 -2.72 -10.35
N ARG A 50 -11.28 -2.58 -10.58
CA ARG A 50 -11.89 -2.58 -11.93
C ARG A 50 -11.29 -1.50 -12.83
N ARG A 51 -11.11 -0.27 -12.31
CA ARG A 51 -10.57 0.87 -13.09
C ARG A 51 -9.16 0.64 -13.61
N ILE A 52 -8.37 -0.20 -12.92
CA ILE A 52 -7.00 -0.53 -13.30
C ILE A 52 -6.86 -1.92 -13.94
N GLY A 53 -7.97 -2.61 -14.21
CA GLY A 53 -7.98 -3.90 -14.90
C GLY A 53 -7.69 -5.12 -14.02
N LEU A 54 -7.79 -5.01 -12.68
CA LEU A 54 -7.55 -6.14 -11.77
C LEU A 54 -8.78 -7.02 -11.51
N ALA A 55 -9.97 -6.68 -12.02
CA ALA A 55 -11.21 -7.34 -11.58
C ALA A 55 -11.60 -8.59 -12.38
N ASP A 56 -10.98 -8.85 -13.53
CA ASP A 56 -11.33 -10.00 -14.36
C ASP A 56 -10.59 -11.25 -13.86
N GLY A 57 -11.30 -12.10 -13.12
CA GLY A 57 -10.96 -13.52 -12.92
C GLY A 57 -10.20 -13.90 -11.65
N ASP A 58 -9.23 -13.10 -11.18
CA ASP A 58 -8.39 -13.44 -10.00
C ASP A 58 -7.59 -12.23 -9.48
N GLY A 59 -8.24 -11.08 -9.30
CA GLY A 59 -7.58 -9.85 -8.84
C GLY A 59 -6.84 -9.96 -7.50
N ASN A 60 -7.16 -10.98 -6.70
CA ASN A 60 -6.44 -11.28 -5.46
C ASN A 60 -5.16 -12.05 -5.75
N GLY A 61 -4.03 -11.48 -5.34
CA GLY A 61 -2.70 -12.06 -5.54
C GLY A 61 -1.99 -11.57 -6.79
N ALA A 62 -2.67 -10.86 -7.70
CA ALA A 62 -2.05 -10.19 -8.83
C ALA A 62 -1.05 -9.11 -8.37
N GLU A 63 0.06 -8.96 -9.08
CA GLU A 63 1.04 -7.93 -8.78
C GLU A 63 0.53 -6.56 -9.20
N LEU A 64 0.71 -5.57 -8.33
CA LEU A 64 0.44 -4.16 -8.61
C LEU A 64 1.58 -3.28 -8.15
N ARG A 65 1.61 -2.10 -8.74
CA ARG A 65 2.50 -1.02 -8.36
C ARG A 65 1.68 0.13 -7.82
N LEU A 66 2.02 0.61 -6.62
CA LEU A 66 1.60 1.92 -6.16
C LEU A 66 2.70 2.93 -6.46
N VAL A 67 2.31 4.08 -7.01
CA VAL A 67 3.22 5.16 -7.35
C VAL A 67 2.76 6.42 -6.63
N SER A 68 3.69 7.09 -5.96
CA SER A 68 3.50 8.40 -5.34
C SER A 68 4.40 9.43 -6.02
N ARG A 69 4.39 10.67 -5.52
CA ARG A 69 5.36 11.71 -5.92
C ARG A 69 6.78 11.40 -5.48
N ARG A 70 6.97 10.54 -4.47
CA ARG A 70 8.30 10.23 -3.90
C ARG A 70 8.94 8.99 -4.52
N GLY A 71 8.13 7.99 -4.85
CA GLY A 71 8.63 6.69 -5.27
C GLY A 71 7.50 5.69 -5.47
N GLU A 72 7.86 4.42 -5.43
CA GLU A 72 6.99 3.29 -5.75
C GLU A 72 7.04 2.17 -4.70
N LEU A 73 5.99 1.35 -4.72
CA LEU A 73 5.83 0.10 -3.97
C LEU A 73 5.37 -0.98 -4.94
N ARG A 74 5.96 -2.17 -4.86
CA ARG A 74 5.44 -3.38 -5.51
C ARG A 74 4.83 -4.30 -4.46
N ALA A 75 3.62 -4.77 -4.72
CA ALA A 75 2.85 -5.57 -3.80
C ALA A 75 1.80 -6.41 -4.53
N ARG A 76 1.27 -7.43 -3.86
CA ARG A 76 0.09 -8.14 -4.34
C ARG A 76 -1.18 -7.35 -4.02
N ALA A 77 -2.15 -7.40 -4.92
CA ALA A 77 -3.48 -6.86 -4.68
C ALA A 77 -4.27 -7.78 -3.76
N TRP A 78 -4.96 -7.15 -2.81
CA TRP A 78 -6.08 -7.74 -2.09
C TRP A 78 -7.31 -6.88 -2.35
N VAL A 79 -8.12 -7.30 -3.30
CA VAL A 79 -9.40 -6.70 -3.66
C VAL A 79 -10.41 -7.01 -2.54
N THR A 80 -10.89 -5.98 -1.85
CA THR A 80 -11.75 -6.11 -0.67
C THR A 80 -12.58 -4.87 -0.40
N GLU A 81 -13.76 -5.03 0.21
CA GLU A 81 -14.64 -3.93 0.64
C GLU A 81 -14.25 -3.36 2.03
N ARG A 82 -13.15 -3.84 2.64
CA ARG A 82 -12.63 -3.33 3.92
C ARG A 82 -12.14 -1.88 3.82
N VAL A 83 -11.64 -1.49 2.64
CA VAL A 83 -11.25 -0.12 2.33
C VAL A 83 -12.34 0.55 1.49
N PRO A 84 -12.69 1.82 1.76
CA PRO A 84 -13.66 2.54 0.94
C PRO A 84 -13.09 2.86 -0.44
N GLU A 85 -13.98 3.10 -1.41
CA GLU A 85 -13.59 3.55 -2.74
C GLU A 85 -12.73 4.83 -2.68
N GLY A 86 -11.69 4.90 -3.50
CA GLY A 86 -10.70 5.97 -3.53
C GLY A 86 -9.61 5.86 -2.47
N VAL A 87 -9.64 4.83 -1.61
CA VAL A 87 -8.65 4.59 -0.56
C VAL A 87 -8.00 3.22 -0.75
N VAL A 88 -6.68 3.18 -0.55
CA VAL A 88 -5.88 1.95 -0.50
C VAL A 88 -5.14 1.84 0.81
N PHE A 89 -4.94 0.61 1.28
CA PHE A 89 -4.19 0.34 2.51
C PHE A 89 -2.95 -0.48 2.19
N GLY A 90 -1.78 -0.04 2.69
CA GLY A 90 -0.51 -0.77 2.56
C GLY A 90 0.15 -1.00 3.91
N ASN A 91 0.75 -2.18 4.11
CA ASN A 91 1.50 -2.47 5.32
C ASN A 91 3.01 -2.17 5.15
N PHE A 92 3.70 -1.84 6.24
CA PHE A 92 5.12 -1.46 6.24
C PHE A 92 6.05 -2.58 6.73
N HIS A 93 5.59 -3.83 6.69
CA HIS A 93 6.30 -4.96 7.28
C HIS A 93 7.39 -5.54 6.37
N PHE A 94 7.48 -5.12 5.12
CA PHE A 94 8.41 -5.68 4.13
C PHE A 94 9.44 -4.63 3.69
N PRO A 95 10.73 -5.01 3.54
CA PRO A 95 11.79 -4.09 3.15
C PRO A 95 11.84 -3.87 1.63
N ALA A 96 12.83 -3.09 1.18
CA ALA A 96 13.13 -2.85 -0.23
C ALA A 96 11.91 -2.35 -1.03
N GLU A 97 11.64 -2.92 -2.20
CA GLU A 97 10.52 -2.54 -3.09
C GLU A 97 9.14 -2.78 -2.46
N GLY A 98 9.05 -3.60 -1.40
CA GLY A 98 7.82 -3.91 -0.67
C GLY A 98 7.52 -2.95 0.50
N ASN A 99 8.32 -1.91 0.70
CA ASN A 99 8.14 -0.99 1.82
C ASN A 99 7.21 0.17 1.44
N VAL A 100 6.03 0.24 2.05
CA VAL A 100 5.07 1.35 1.82
C VAL A 100 5.63 2.72 2.19
N ASN A 101 6.65 2.79 3.07
CA ASN A 101 7.34 4.05 3.39
C ASN A 101 8.18 4.59 2.23
N ASN A 102 8.33 3.87 1.11
CA ASN A 102 8.87 4.44 -0.12
C ASN A 102 7.92 5.47 -0.75
N LEU A 103 6.62 5.39 -0.42
CA LEU A 103 5.58 6.26 -0.94
C LEU A 103 5.35 7.52 -0.09
N THR A 104 5.51 7.40 1.23
CA THR A 104 5.14 8.46 2.17
C THR A 104 6.03 9.69 2.02
N LEU A 105 5.47 10.89 2.21
CA LEU A 105 6.21 12.13 1.98
C LEU A 105 7.24 12.39 3.08
N LEU A 106 8.29 13.15 2.76
CA LEU A 106 9.28 13.63 3.74
C LEU A 106 8.75 14.82 4.58
N ALA A 107 7.47 15.15 4.45
CA ALA A 107 6.84 16.21 5.23
C ALA A 107 6.63 15.73 6.67
N VAL A 108 6.91 16.63 7.61
CA VAL A 108 6.74 16.39 9.05
C VAL A 108 5.85 17.47 9.65
N ASP A 109 5.15 17.12 10.73
CA ASP A 109 4.46 18.10 11.55
C ASP A 109 5.45 19.18 12.04
N PRO A 110 5.12 20.48 11.91
CA PRO A 110 6.05 21.57 12.22
C PRO A 110 6.44 21.63 13.70
N VAL A 111 5.62 21.09 14.61
CA VAL A 111 5.86 21.11 16.06
C VAL A 111 6.44 19.77 16.52
N ALA A 112 5.71 18.68 16.28
CA ALA A 112 6.05 17.35 16.78
C ALA A 112 7.17 16.66 15.98
N LYS A 113 7.47 17.15 14.77
CA LYS A 113 8.44 16.56 13.84
C LYS A 113 8.12 15.10 13.46
N ILE A 114 6.85 14.72 13.57
CA ILE A 114 6.35 13.38 13.21
C ILE A 114 6.00 13.36 11.72
N PRO A 115 6.46 12.38 10.93
CA PRO A 115 6.10 12.25 9.52
C PRO A 115 4.63 11.87 9.29
N GLU A 116 4.10 12.27 8.13
CA GLU A 116 2.77 11.86 7.66
C GLU A 116 2.81 10.45 7.05
N TYR A 117 2.18 9.48 7.72
CA TYR A 117 2.13 8.08 7.29
C TYR A 117 0.72 7.60 6.91
N LYS A 118 -0.33 8.36 7.20
CA LYS A 118 -1.73 7.94 7.02
C LYS A 118 -2.40 8.58 5.83
N VAL A 119 -1.79 9.62 5.26
CA VAL A 119 -2.31 10.33 4.09
C VAL A 119 -1.20 10.51 3.05
N CYS A 120 -1.29 9.79 1.95
CA CYS A 120 -0.43 9.98 0.79
C CYS A 120 -1.22 9.79 -0.50
N ALA A 121 -1.15 10.74 -1.42
CA ALA A 121 -1.76 10.58 -2.74
C ALA A 121 -0.94 9.61 -3.60
N VAL A 122 -1.61 8.61 -4.16
CA VAL A 122 -1.01 7.57 -5.00
C VAL A 122 -1.84 7.28 -6.24
N ARG A 123 -1.21 6.61 -7.20
CA ARG A 123 -1.85 5.92 -8.31
C ARG A 123 -1.54 4.43 -8.19
N ALA A 124 -2.51 3.60 -8.54
CA ALA A 124 -2.31 2.16 -8.67
C ALA A 124 -2.21 1.77 -10.15
N GLU A 125 -1.30 0.85 -10.45
CA GLU A 125 -1.05 0.31 -11.80
C GLU A 125 -1.00 -1.22 -11.66
N ALA A 126 -1.83 -1.94 -12.43
CA ALA A 126 -1.70 -3.39 -12.53
C ALA A 126 -0.41 -3.75 -13.26
N LEU A 127 0.33 -4.75 -12.78
CA LEU A 127 1.51 -5.26 -13.46
C LEU A 127 1.14 -6.48 -14.32
N PRO A 128 1.77 -6.66 -15.50
CA PRO A 128 1.58 -7.86 -16.30
C PRO A 128 1.99 -9.12 -15.51
N ALA A 129 1.25 -10.21 -15.73
CA ALA A 129 1.61 -11.55 -15.25
C ALA A 129 2.82 -12.12 -15.99
#